data_AF-A0A933K9K5-F1
#
_entry.id   AF-A0A933K9K5-F1
#
_cell.length_a   1.000
_cell.length_b   1.000
_cell.length_c   1.000
_cell.angle_alpha   90.00
_cell.angle_beta   90.00
_cell.angle_gamma   90.00
#
_symmetry.space_group_name_H-M   'P 1'
#
loop_
_entity.id
_entity.type
_entity.pdbx_description
1 polymer ?
#
loop_
_entity_poly.entity_id
_entity_poly.type
_entity_poly.pdbx_seq_one_letter_code
_entity_poly.pdbx_strand_id
1 'polypeptide(L)'
;FGYDYMLWQIVGLALHLAVAWWLLEVLQTIERGVVATMLALLWASLAIGMEMVVWHHLHGYLVHMLLVLMALHALLPVLDGGALDAGRHVRIFVLLLAACLAYEGGVFLSMATGAALWLARRRGHPTLRERSWWVPASLALPALITLAASVVHFLVTSTHAPEWPGIRARILELPTVWRPVVAAGWWIFAAAVGPSMDIRSGERVHIAGAAALDLGPLAASPGFWLLAAAGTLLALVALWSVDRRSIERLRRRPELPALVLGTLLGYVALVGVGRLVARDASLMLSQHLYYAYMFWAFFAVLVRCVFRFRRLPFAGPLTCRTVAVVLVSGLVLANGWTVQRVNLELADYCRPQSDLALSIASFVERHSTEPDLSFYAPVSYPGNHLSPFLRRPGDPQEKIYSYAEALFLPYFRIDRPKYVLLSGHLELVCRPNWRFVAPRRRR
;
A
#
# COMPACT_ATOMS: atom_id res chain seq x y z
N PHE A 1 15.71 11.64 6.66
CA PHE A 1 17.05 11.01 6.63
C PHE A 1 17.85 11.37 5.37
N GLY A 2 17.53 12.45 4.64
CA GLY A 2 18.23 12.80 3.40
C GLY A 2 18.32 11.61 2.43
N TYR A 3 19.52 11.37 1.91
CA TYR A 3 19.88 10.25 1.03
C TYR A 3 20.37 9.00 1.80
N ASP A 4 20.19 8.94 3.13
CA ASP A 4 20.49 7.74 3.90
C ASP A 4 19.38 6.70 3.68
N TYR A 5 19.55 5.91 2.62
CA TYR A 5 18.62 4.86 2.24
C TYR A 5 18.50 3.77 3.31
N MET A 6 19.57 3.48 4.05
CA MET A 6 19.57 2.46 5.10
C MET A 6 18.63 2.86 6.23
N LEU A 7 18.71 4.11 6.71
CA LEU A 7 17.79 4.63 7.72
C LEU A 7 16.33 4.61 7.25
N TRP A 8 16.08 4.94 5.98
CA TRP A 8 14.74 4.79 5.41
C TRP A 8 14.27 3.34 5.42
N GLN A 9 15.10 2.37 5.03
CA GLN A 9 14.73 0.94 5.07
C GLN A 9 14.46 0.45 6.51
N ILE A 10 15.27 0.87 7.48
CA ILE A 10 15.07 0.55 8.90
C ILE A 10 13.71 1.08 9.37
N VAL A 11 13.35 2.32 9.01
CA VAL A 11 12.05 2.90 9.34
C VAL A 11 10.90 2.15 8.68
N GLY A 12 11.03 1.78 7.40
CA GLY A 12 10.04 0.98 6.68
C GLY A 12 9.78 -0.36 7.37
N LEU A 13 10.86 -1.08 7.71
CA LEU A 13 10.78 -2.35 8.42
C LEU A 13 10.17 -2.18 9.83
N ALA A 14 10.61 -1.18 10.59
CA ALA A 14 10.07 -0.91 11.92
C ALA A 14 8.57 -0.59 11.89
N LEU A 15 8.13 0.22 10.91
CA LEU A 15 6.72 0.51 10.68
C LEU A 15 5.94 -0.75 10.30
N HIS A 16 6.47 -1.59 9.40
CA HIS A 16 5.84 -2.86 9.02
C HIS A 16 5.64 -3.78 10.23
N LEU A 17 6.67 -3.96 11.06
CA LEU A 17 6.60 -4.75 12.28
C LEU A 17 5.60 -4.17 13.28
N ALA A 18 5.53 -2.84 13.42
CA ALA A 18 4.55 -2.18 14.27
C ALA A 18 3.11 -2.42 13.76
N VAL A 19 2.87 -2.35 12.45
CA VAL A 19 1.56 -2.67 11.86
C VAL A 19 1.22 -4.15 12.06
N ALA A 20 2.17 -5.07 11.86
CA ALA A 20 1.99 -6.50 12.10
C ALA A 20 1.61 -6.79 13.56
N TRP A 21 2.30 -6.14 14.50
CA TRP A 21 2.03 -6.23 15.92
C TRP A 21 0.62 -5.73 16.27
N TRP A 22 0.24 -4.53 15.82
CA TRP A 22 -1.10 -4.00 16.08
C TRP A 22 -2.20 -4.81 15.39
N LEU A 23 -1.94 -5.39 14.22
CA LEU A 23 -2.86 -6.32 13.58
C LEU A 23 -3.05 -7.57 14.45
N LEU A 24 -1.97 -8.14 14.99
CA LEU A 24 -2.04 -9.26 15.92
C LEU A 24 -2.87 -8.90 17.17
N GLU A 25 -2.64 -7.74 17.78
CA GLU A 25 -3.40 -7.27 18.95
C GLU A 25 -4.90 -7.15 18.65
N VAL A 26 -5.26 -6.58 17.50
CA VAL A 26 -6.65 -6.51 17.01
C VAL A 26 -7.24 -7.92 16.87
N LEU A 27 -6.53 -8.83 16.21
CA LEU A 27 -6.99 -10.20 15.96
C LEU A 27 -7.14 -11.00 17.27
N GLN A 28 -6.21 -10.85 18.22
CA GLN A 28 -6.24 -11.49 19.54
C GLN A 28 -7.35 -10.91 20.42
N THR A 29 -7.66 -9.62 20.29
CA THR A 29 -8.77 -8.97 21.00
C THR A 29 -10.12 -9.52 20.53
N ILE A 30 -10.30 -9.74 19.21
CA ILE A 30 -11.53 -10.33 18.67
C ILE A 30 -11.75 -11.75 19.22
N GLU A 31 -10.70 -12.57 19.20
CA GLU A 31 -10.67 -13.85 19.91
C GLU A 31 -9.24 -14.43 19.95
N ARG A 32 -8.78 -14.74 21.16
CA ARG A 32 -7.43 -15.26 21.39
C ARG A 32 -7.21 -16.64 20.77
N GLY A 33 -6.04 -16.85 20.17
CA GLY A 33 -5.60 -18.17 19.70
C GLY A 33 -4.54 -18.14 18.60
N VAL A 34 -4.01 -19.32 18.27
CA VAL A 34 -2.93 -19.49 17.27
C VAL A 34 -3.31 -18.98 15.87
N VAL A 35 -4.59 -19.03 15.52
CA VAL A 35 -5.07 -18.56 14.20
C VAL A 35 -4.88 -17.05 14.03
N ALA A 36 -5.01 -16.25 15.10
CA ALA A 36 -4.73 -14.82 15.03
C ALA A 36 -3.25 -14.57 14.70
N THR A 37 -2.35 -15.32 15.33
CA THR A 37 -0.91 -15.30 15.03
C THR A 37 -0.62 -15.72 13.60
N MET A 38 -1.26 -16.80 13.12
CA MET A 38 -1.09 -17.29 11.75
C MET A 38 -1.58 -16.30 10.70
N LEU A 39 -2.72 -15.64 10.92
CA LEU A 39 -3.22 -14.61 10.02
C LEU A 39 -2.30 -13.38 9.99
N ALA A 40 -1.80 -12.95 11.15
CA ALA A 40 -0.85 -11.84 11.22
C ALA A 40 0.48 -12.18 10.54
N LEU A 41 1.01 -13.39 10.73
CA LEU A 41 2.22 -13.87 10.06
C LEU A 41 2.02 -14.00 8.56
N LEU A 42 0.91 -14.59 8.12
CA LEU A 42 0.56 -14.68 6.70
C LEU A 42 0.54 -13.29 6.07
N TRP A 43 -0.21 -12.35 6.68
CA TRP A 43 -0.28 -10.96 6.23
C TRP A 43 1.10 -10.30 6.16
N ALA A 44 1.93 -10.45 7.20
CA ALA A 44 3.26 -9.86 7.26
C ALA A 44 4.21 -10.40 6.18
N SER A 45 4.02 -11.67 5.80
CA SER A 45 4.85 -12.32 4.79
C SER A 45 4.45 -12.07 3.34
N LEU A 46 3.25 -11.52 3.07
CA LEU A 46 2.68 -11.46 1.72
C LEU A 46 3.59 -10.75 0.71
N ALA A 47 3.99 -11.45 -0.35
CA ALA A 47 4.86 -10.90 -1.40
C ALA A 47 4.21 -9.70 -2.11
N ILE A 48 2.90 -9.75 -2.32
CA ILE A 48 2.13 -8.65 -2.94
C ILE A 48 2.07 -7.37 -2.08
N GLY A 49 2.45 -7.44 -0.80
CA GLY A 49 2.51 -6.29 0.09
C GLY A 49 3.89 -5.65 0.21
N MET A 50 4.94 -6.28 -0.34
CA MET A 50 6.33 -5.92 -0.03
C MET A 50 6.72 -4.49 -0.44
N GLU A 51 6.12 -3.97 -1.51
CA GLU A 51 6.41 -2.60 -1.97
C GLU A 51 6.16 -1.56 -0.89
N MET A 52 5.12 -1.74 -0.06
CA MET A 52 4.80 -0.84 1.05
C MET A 52 5.95 -0.66 2.03
N VAL A 53 6.80 -1.67 2.15
CA VAL A 53 7.90 -1.73 3.12
C VAL A 53 9.20 -1.21 2.50
N VAL A 54 9.49 -1.61 1.27
CA VAL A 54 10.77 -1.29 0.61
C VAL A 54 10.78 0.13 0.03
N TRP A 55 9.63 0.64 -0.38
CA TRP A 55 9.51 1.95 -1.02
C TRP A 55 9.18 3.04 -0.01
N HIS A 56 10.17 3.85 0.35
CA HIS A 56 10.02 4.85 1.41
C HIS A 56 8.95 5.93 1.16
N HIS A 57 8.65 6.27 -0.10
CA HIS A 57 7.54 7.17 -0.42
C HIS A 57 6.17 6.59 0.01
N LEU A 58 6.07 5.28 0.24
CA LEU A 58 4.87 4.60 0.71
C LEU A 58 4.78 4.50 2.25
N HIS A 59 5.78 4.98 3.00
CA HIS A 59 5.73 4.92 4.47
C HIS A 59 4.53 5.67 5.07
N GLY A 60 4.01 6.71 4.40
CA GLY A 60 2.79 7.38 4.81
C GLY A 60 1.59 6.43 4.93
N TYR A 61 1.48 5.44 4.03
CA TYR A 61 0.44 4.43 4.08
C TYR A 61 0.62 3.43 5.25
N LEU A 62 1.87 3.14 5.63
CA LEU A 62 2.17 2.32 6.83
C LEU A 62 1.79 3.06 8.11
N VAL A 63 2.13 4.35 8.21
CA VAL A 63 1.72 5.22 9.33
C VAL A 63 0.20 5.28 9.42
N HIS A 64 -0.48 5.47 8.29
CA HIS A 64 -1.93 5.40 8.21
C HIS A 64 -2.47 4.07 8.77
N MET A 65 -1.97 2.91 8.31
CA MET A 65 -2.44 1.61 8.80
C MET A 65 -2.18 1.41 10.29
N LEU A 66 -1.04 1.88 10.80
CA LEU A 66 -0.72 1.81 12.22
C LEU A 66 -1.78 2.55 13.05
N LEU A 67 -2.09 3.80 12.67
CA LEU A 67 -3.09 4.63 13.34
C LEU A 67 -4.48 4.01 13.28
N VAL A 68 -4.85 3.45 12.13
CA VAL A 68 -6.10 2.71 11.91
C VAL A 68 -6.25 1.51 12.85
N LEU A 69 -5.21 0.67 12.96
CA LEU A 69 -5.27 -0.52 13.81
C LEU A 69 -5.29 -0.15 15.29
N MET A 70 -4.56 0.90 15.68
CA MET A 70 -4.63 1.45 17.03
C MET A 70 -6.02 1.99 17.37
N ALA A 71 -6.68 2.68 16.42
CA ALA A 71 -8.05 3.18 16.59
C ALA A 71 -9.03 2.01 16.73
N LEU A 72 -8.91 1.00 15.86
CA LEU A 72 -9.74 -0.20 15.91
C LEU A 72 -9.55 -0.96 17.23
N HIS A 73 -8.31 -1.14 17.69
CA HIS A 73 -8.01 -1.76 18.97
C HIS A 73 -8.63 -1.00 20.15
N ALA A 74 -8.59 0.34 20.14
CA ALA A 74 -9.24 1.15 21.18
C ALA A 74 -10.78 1.08 21.11
N LEU A 75 -11.35 0.90 19.91
CA LEU A 75 -12.78 0.80 19.67
C LEU A 75 -13.36 -0.58 20.05
N LEU A 76 -12.60 -1.67 19.85
CA LEU A 76 -13.07 -3.03 20.07
C LEU A 76 -13.67 -3.27 21.47
N PRO A 77 -13.02 -2.88 22.59
CA PRO A 77 -13.62 -3.01 23.92
C PRO A 77 -14.95 -2.27 24.08
N VAL A 78 -15.14 -1.16 23.37
CA VAL A 78 -16.38 -0.37 23.40
C VAL A 78 -17.50 -1.13 22.70
N LEU A 79 -17.23 -1.70 21.53
CA LEU A 79 -18.20 -2.55 20.80
C LEU A 79 -18.53 -3.84 21.58
N ASP A 80 -17.65 -4.25 22.49
CA ASP A 80 -17.80 -5.43 23.33
C ASP A 80 -18.53 -5.19 24.66
N GLY A 81 -19.16 -4.03 24.84
CA GLY A 81 -19.90 -3.69 26.08
C GLY A 81 -19.13 -2.79 27.03
N GLY A 82 -17.87 -2.50 26.76
CA GLY A 82 -17.03 -1.64 27.58
C GLY A 82 -17.49 -0.19 27.60
N ALA A 83 -17.09 0.54 28.64
CA ALA A 83 -17.35 1.97 28.76
C ALA A 83 -16.61 2.76 27.67
N LEU A 84 -17.28 3.76 27.10
CA LEU A 84 -16.65 4.82 26.32
C LEU A 84 -16.51 6.03 27.23
N ASP A 85 -15.39 6.10 27.95
CA ASP A 85 -15.00 7.30 28.68
C ASP A 85 -14.45 8.38 27.76
N ALA A 86 -14.27 9.59 28.29
CA ALA A 86 -13.80 10.74 27.52
C ALA A 86 -12.38 10.51 26.95
N GLY A 87 -11.48 9.88 27.71
CA GLY A 87 -10.10 9.64 27.29
C GLY A 87 -10.02 8.68 26.11
N ARG A 88 -10.78 7.57 26.15
CA ARG A 88 -10.90 6.61 25.05
C ARG A 88 -11.55 7.24 23.82
N HIS A 89 -12.57 8.06 24.00
CA HIS A 89 -13.21 8.78 22.90
C HIS A 89 -12.23 9.73 22.20
N VAL A 90 -11.52 10.57 22.96
CA VAL A 90 -10.49 11.49 22.43
C VAL A 90 -9.38 10.72 21.73
N ARG A 91 -8.92 9.60 22.31
CA ARG A 91 -7.90 8.75 21.69
C ARG A 91 -8.35 8.23 20.32
N ILE A 92 -9.56 7.66 20.22
CA ILE A 92 -10.09 7.16 18.95
C ILE A 92 -10.22 8.31 17.94
N PHE A 93 -10.76 9.45 18.37
CA PHE A 93 -10.90 10.64 17.53
C PHE A 93 -9.56 11.10 16.94
N VAL A 94 -8.54 11.28 17.79
CA VAL A 94 -7.21 11.75 17.37
C VAL A 94 -6.55 10.75 16.42
N LEU A 95 -6.65 9.44 16.70
CA LEU A 95 -6.10 8.40 15.83
C LEU A 95 -6.79 8.39 14.46
N LEU A 96 -8.13 8.53 14.42
CA LEU A 96 -8.87 8.62 13.15
C LEU A 96 -8.53 9.90 12.39
N LEU A 97 -8.41 11.05 13.05
CA LEU A 97 -7.98 12.30 12.43
C LEU A 97 -6.59 12.19 11.83
N ALA A 98 -5.62 11.70 12.59
CA ALA A 98 -4.27 11.47 12.10
C ALA A 98 -4.27 10.47 10.93
N ALA A 99 -5.09 9.40 10.99
CA ALA A 99 -5.20 8.43 9.91
C ALA A 99 -5.78 9.04 8.63
N CYS A 100 -6.81 9.90 8.72
CA CYS A 100 -7.37 10.60 7.57
C CYS A 100 -6.39 11.59 6.94
N LEU A 101 -5.60 12.29 7.77
CA LEU A 101 -4.57 13.22 7.29
C LEU A 101 -3.38 12.49 6.65
N ALA A 102 -3.05 11.28 7.13
CA ALA A 102 -1.98 10.47 6.57
C ALA A 102 -2.35 9.85 5.22
N TYR A 103 -3.62 9.44 5.04
CA TYR A 103 -4.09 8.83 3.79
C TYR A 103 -5.62 8.89 3.66
N GLU A 104 -6.12 9.08 2.42
CA GLU A 104 -7.56 9.21 2.15
C GLU A 104 -8.39 7.98 2.57
N GLY A 105 -7.76 6.80 2.70
CA GLY A 105 -8.41 5.59 3.23
C GLY A 105 -8.99 5.77 4.65
N GLY A 106 -8.45 6.70 5.44
CA GLY A 106 -8.93 6.98 6.80
C GLY A 106 -10.36 7.52 6.84
N VAL A 107 -10.78 8.19 5.77
CA VAL A 107 -12.14 8.74 5.63
C VAL A 107 -13.18 7.62 5.75
N PHE A 108 -12.96 6.50 5.06
CA PHE A 108 -13.90 5.35 5.11
C PHE A 108 -13.97 4.73 6.49
N LEU A 109 -12.83 4.56 7.17
CA LEU A 109 -12.82 4.01 8.53
C LEU A 109 -13.52 4.94 9.53
N SER A 110 -13.28 6.25 9.45
CA SER A 110 -13.90 7.22 10.35
C SER A 110 -15.43 7.23 10.17
N MET A 111 -15.91 7.23 8.92
CA MET A 111 -17.35 7.10 8.64
C MET A 111 -17.92 5.76 9.13
N ALA A 112 -17.24 4.65 8.85
CA ALA A 112 -17.66 3.31 9.27
C ALA A 112 -17.67 3.18 10.80
N THR A 113 -16.74 3.85 11.51
CA THR A 113 -16.70 3.91 12.98
C THR A 113 -17.90 4.64 13.55
N GLY A 114 -18.22 5.82 13.02
CA GLY A 114 -19.42 6.56 13.42
C GLY A 114 -20.70 5.74 13.17
N ALA A 115 -20.82 5.11 12.00
CA ALA A 115 -21.96 4.26 11.66
C ALA A 115 -22.09 3.04 12.58
N ALA A 116 -20.98 2.37 12.90
CA ALA A 116 -20.96 1.21 13.78
C ALA A 116 -21.39 1.56 15.21
N LEU A 117 -20.89 2.68 15.77
CA LEU A 117 -21.32 3.15 17.10
C LEU A 117 -22.78 3.60 17.13
N TRP A 118 -23.25 4.21 16.04
CA TRP A 118 -24.66 4.57 15.90
C TRP A 118 -25.57 3.33 15.86
N LEU A 119 -25.15 2.27 15.13
CA LEU A 119 -25.86 0.99 15.11
C LEU A 119 -25.84 0.31 16.48
N ALA A 120 -24.69 0.27 17.16
CA ALA A 120 -24.55 -0.27 18.52
C ALA A 120 -25.51 0.45 19.49
N ARG A 121 -25.55 1.79 19.44
CA ARG A 121 -26.47 2.61 20.23
C ARG A 121 -27.94 2.24 19.98
N ARG A 122 -28.36 2.14 18.71
CA ARG A 122 -29.75 1.80 18.33
C ARG A 122 -30.18 0.43 18.84
N ARG A 123 -29.24 -0.49 18.98
CA ARG A 123 -29.46 -1.84 19.52
C ARG A 123 -29.43 -1.89 21.05
N GLY A 124 -29.40 -0.73 21.71
CA GLY A 124 -29.50 -0.62 23.16
C GLY A 124 -28.18 -0.88 23.89
N HIS A 125 -27.03 -0.67 23.25
CA HIS A 125 -25.72 -0.83 23.90
C HIS A 125 -25.67 0.01 25.18
N PRO A 126 -25.42 -0.60 26.36
CA PRO A 126 -25.69 0.02 27.66
C PRO A 126 -24.91 1.32 27.85
N THR A 127 -23.64 1.34 27.43
CA THR A 127 -22.75 2.50 27.59
C THR A 127 -22.96 3.61 26.57
N LEU A 128 -23.67 3.33 25.46
CA LEU A 128 -23.90 4.28 24.36
C LEU A 128 -25.32 4.85 24.36
N ARG A 129 -26.29 4.11 24.92
CA ARG A 129 -27.71 4.48 24.94
C ARG A 129 -27.95 5.81 25.66
N GLU A 130 -27.27 6.00 26.78
CA GLU A 130 -27.37 7.21 27.63
C GLU A 130 -26.54 8.39 27.11
N ARG A 131 -25.60 8.14 26.20
CA ARG A 131 -24.77 9.20 25.62
C ARG A 131 -25.59 10.06 24.66
N SER A 132 -25.10 11.22 24.28
CA SER A 132 -25.72 12.00 23.20
C SER A 132 -25.42 11.41 21.81
N TRP A 133 -26.26 11.67 20.83
CA TRP A 133 -26.06 11.29 19.43
C TRP A 133 -24.78 11.91 18.83
N TRP A 134 -24.28 12.99 19.45
CA TRP A 134 -23.03 13.64 19.10
C TRP A 134 -21.80 12.72 19.22
N VAL A 135 -21.84 11.66 20.04
CA VAL A 135 -20.67 10.78 20.25
C VAL A 135 -20.36 9.93 19.00
N PRO A 136 -21.32 9.22 18.37
CA PRO A 136 -21.08 8.62 17.05
C PRO A 136 -20.73 9.65 15.97
N ALA A 137 -21.40 10.81 15.98
CA ALA A 137 -21.18 11.86 14.97
C ALA A 137 -19.78 12.46 15.05
N SER A 138 -19.24 12.68 16.25
CA SER A 138 -17.89 13.23 16.44
C SER A 138 -16.81 12.28 15.94
N LEU A 139 -17.03 10.96 15.93
CA LEU A 139 -16.05 10.02 15.33
C LEU A 139 -16.14 9.93 13.80
N ALA A 140 -17.19 10.47 13.18
CA ALA A 140 -17.27 10.70 11.74
C ALA A 140 -16.73 12.09 11.32
N LEU A 141 -16.58 13.03 12.27
CA LEU A 141 -16.08 14.37 12.00
C LEU A 141 -14.67 14.41 11.37
N PRO A 142 -13.70 13.54 11.73
CA PRO A 142 -12.40 13.49 11.06
C PRO A 142 -12.48 13.29 9.54
N ALA A 143 -13.42 12.46 9.08
CA ALA A 143 -13.71 12.29 7.65
C ALA A 143 -14.21 13.61 7.04
N LEU A 144 -15.14 14.30 7.69
CA LEU A 144 -15.69 15.57 7.19
C LEU A 144 -14.62 16.67 7.11
N ILE A 145 -13.76 16.79 8.12
CA ILE A 145 -12.64 17.75 8.13
C ILE A 145 -11.72 17.49 6.93
N THR A 146 -11.36 16.23 6.70
CA THR A 146 -10.45 15.84 5.62
C THR A 146 -11.09 16.03 4.24
N LEU A 147 -12.38 15.73 4.10
CA LEU A 147 -13.14 15.97 2.88
C LEU A 147 -13.24 17.47 2.58
N ALA A 148 -13.54 18.30 3.59
CA ALA A 148 -13.57 19.76 3.43
C ALA A 148 -12.21 20.30 2.99
N ALA A 149 -11.12 19.87 3.63
CA ALA A 149 -9.76 20.25 3.23
C ALA A 149 -9.44 19.80 1.80
N SER A 150 -9.85 18.59 1.41
CA SER A 150 -9.65 18.06 0.05
C SER A 150 -10.46 18.84 -1.00
N VAL A 151 -11.68 19.26 -0.67
CA VAL A 151 -12.50 20.12 -1.55
C VAL A 151 -11.84 21.48 -1.73
N VAL A 152 -11.38 22.11 -0.65
CA VAL A 152 -10.65 23.39 -0.74
C VAL A 152 -9.39 23.24 -1.58
N HIS A 153 -8.59 22.20 -1.33
CA HIS A 153 -7.40 21.91 -2.12
C HIS A 153 -7.73 21.70 -3.60
N PHE A 154 -8.78 20.93 -3.89
CA PHE A 154 -9.25 20.72 -5.25
C PHE A 154 -9.69 22.03 -5.92
N LEU A 155 -10.45 22.90 -5.24
CA LEU A 155 -10.86 24.20 -5.78
C LEU A 155 -9.65 25.12 -6.06
N VAL A 156 -8.67 25.15 -5.16
CA VAL A 156 -7.43 25.93 -5.33
C VAL A 156 -6.56 25.38 -6.46
N THR A 157 -6.44 24.06 -6.61
CA THR A 157 -5.61 23.46 -7.65
C THR A 157 -6.29 23.43 -9.01
N SER A 158 -7.60 23.22 -9.06
CA SER A 158 -8.38 23.18 -10.32
C SER A 158 -8.43 24.53 -11.04
N THR A 159 -8.24 25.64 -10.33
CA THR A 159 -8.09 26.98 -10.92
C THR A 159 -6.71 27.20 -11.55
N HIS A 160 -5.72 26.34 -11.28
CA HIS A 160 -4.33 26.48 -11.72
C HIS A 160 -3.84 25.30 -12.59
N ALA A 161 -4.57 24.19 -12.62
CA ALA A 161 -4.23 23.01 -13.39
C ALA A 161 -4.98 23.02 -14.74
N PRO A 162 -4.27 23.00 -15.90
CA PRO A 162 -4.92 22.80 -17.18
C PRO A 162 -5.70 21.48 -17.14
N GLU A 163 -6.91 21.52 -17.70
CA GLU A 163 -7.90 20.47 -17.62
C GLU A 163 -7.29 19.09 -17.91
N TRP A 164 -7.60 18.10 -17.07
CA TRP A 164 -7.46 16.68 -17.40
C TRP A 164 -8.85 16.17 -17.80
N PRO A 165 -9.33 16.45 -19.02
CA PRO A 165 -10.75 16.32 -19.36
C PRO A 165 -11.18 14.85 -19.42
N GLY A 166 -10.23 13.93 -19.69
CA GLY A 166 -10.49 12.52 -19.94
C GLY A 166 -10.87 11.68 -18.70
N ILE A 167 -10.57 12.13 -17.48
CA ILE A 167 -10.83 11.32 -16.26
C ILE A 167 -12.29 11.46 -15.82
N ARG A 168 -12.90 12.66 -15.96
CA ARG A 168 -14.26 12.93 -15.48
C ARG A 168 -15.32 12.15 -16.26
N ALA A 169 -15.14 11.98 -17.57
CA ALA A 169 -16.09 11.26 -18.42
C ALA A 169 -16.15 9.74 -18.15
N ARG A 170 -15.01 9.13 -17.76
CA ARG A 170 -14.90 7.67 -17.60
C ARG A 170 -15.41 7.12 -16.28
N ILE A 171 -15.52 7.95 -15.24
CA ILE A 171 -15.97 7.53 -13.89
C ILE A 171 -17.44 7.10 -13.87
N LEU A 172 -18.27 7.59 -14.80
CA LEU A 172 -19.70 7.31 -14.86
C LEU A 172 -20.07 6.14 -15.79
N GLU A 173 -19.09 5.46 -16.38
CA GLU A 173 -19.35 4.35 -17.30
C GLU A 173 -19.70 3.06 -16.52
N LEU A 174 -20.81 2.38 -16.87
CA LEU A 174 -21.28 1.11 -16.28
C LEU A 174 -20.21 -0.01 -16.13
N PRO A 175 -19.22 -0.17 -17.02
CA PRO A 175 -18.09 -1.09 -16.84
C PRO A 175 -17.16 -0.77 -15.65
N THR A 176 -17.38 0.31 -14.90
CA THR A 176 -16.54 0.65 -13.73
C THR A 176 -16.98 -0.06 -12.45
N VAL A 177 -18.23 -0.51 -12.35
CA VAL A 177 -18.81 -1.10 -11.12
C VAL A 177 -18.22 -2.48 -10.80
N TRP A 178 -17.78 -3.24 -11.81
CA TRP A 178 -17.17 -4.57 -11.60
C TRP A 178 -15.70 -4.51 -11.18
N ARG A 179 -15.00 -3.39 -11.44
CA ARG A 179 -13.56 -3.26 -11.20
C ARG A 179 -13.16 -3.43 -9.72
N PRO A 180 -13.91 -2.89 -8.74
CA PRO A 180 -13.74 -3.23 -7.32
C PRO A 180 -13.73 -4.74 -7.04
N VAL A 181 -14.66 -5.49 -7.63
CA VAL A 181 -14.78 -6.94 -7.42
C VAL A 181 -13.58 -7.68 -7.99
N VAL A 182 -13.14 -7.29 -9.20
CA VAL A 182 -11.96 -7.88 -9.83
C VAL A 182 -10.68 -7.54 -9.05
N ALA A 183 -10.54 -6.32 -8.53
CA ALA A 183 -9.40 -5.95 -7.69
C ALA A 183 -9.34 -6.79 -6.41
N ALA A 184 -10.47 -6.92 -5.70
CA ALA A 184 -10.55 -7.75 -4.50
C ALA A 184 -10.26 -9.22 -4.80
N GLY A 185 -10.84 -9.78 -5.87
CA GLY A 185 -10.59 -11.14 -6.31
C GLY A 185 -9.12 -11.37 -6.69
N TRP A 186 -8.52 -10.43 -7.41
CA TRP A 186 -7.10 -10.45 -7.77
C TRP A 186 -6.20 -10.44 -6.53
N TRP A 187 -6.44 -9.56 -5.56
CA TRP A 187 -5.63 -9.52 -4.35
C TRP A 187 -5.78 -10.78 -3.50
N ILE A 188 -6.97 -11.37 -3.45
CA ILE A 188 -7.18 -12.66 -2.78
C ILE A 188 -6.35 -13.75 -3.48
N PHE A 189 -6.46 -13.82 -4.81
CA PHE A 189 -5.74 -14.75 -5.65
C PHE A 189 -4.22 -14.61 -5.52
N ALA A 190 -3.72 -13.37 -5.60
CA ALA A 190 -2.30 -13.07 -5.62
C ALA A 190 -1.61 -13.34 -4.27
N ALA A 191 -2.33 -13.41 -3.14
CA ALA A 191 -1.72 -13.85 -1.89
C ALA A 191 -1.58 -15.38 -1.81
N ALA A 192 -2.56 -16.10 -2.35
CA ALA A 192 -2.56 -17.56 -2.36
C ALA A 192 -1.55 -18.12 -3.38
N VAL A 193 -1.43 -17.46 -4.52
CA VAL A 193 -0.68 -17.93 -5.69
C VAL A 193 0.58 -17.09 -5.94
N GLY A 194 0.76 -15.99 -5.20
CA GLY A 194 1.90 -15.06 -5.31
C GLY A 194 3.27 -15.71 -5.39
N PRO A 195 3.58 -16.75 -4.59
CA PRO A 195 4.88 -17.45 -4.68
C PRO A 195 5.16 -18.12 -6.04
N SER A 196 4.11 -18.40 -6.82
CA SER A 196 4.21 -18.95 -8.18
C SER A 196 4.06 -17.89 -9.28
N MET A 197 3.77 -16.64 -8.92
CA MET A 197 3.75 -15.53 -9.86
C MET A 197 5.17 -15.09 -10.18
N ASP A 198 5.42 -14.73 -11.44
CA ASP A 198 6.70 -14.13 -11.85
C ASP A 198 6.75 -12.67 -11.40
N ILE A 199 6.91 -12.45 -10.10
CA ILE A 199 7.12 -11.14 -9.51
C ILE A 199 8.56 -10.73 -9.83
N ARG A 200 8.71 -9.60 -10.53
CA ARG A 200 9.98 -9.03 -10.97
C ARG A 200 10.20 -7.64 -10.41
N SER A 201 11.47 -7.35 -10.17
CA SER A 201 11.95 -6.03 -9.78
C SER A 201 12.14 -5.13 -10.99
N GLY A 202 11.87 -3.84 -10.83
CA GLY A 202 12.08 -2.79 -11.82
C GLY A 202 11.90 -1.43 -11.18
N GLU A 203 11.49 -0.42 -11.94
CA GLU A 203 11.00 0.86 -11.39
C GLU A 203 9.80 0.66 -10.46
N ARG A 204 9.12 -0.49 -10.49
CA ARG A 204 8.22 -0.99 -9.46
C ARG A 204 8.32 -2.51 -9.44
N VAL A 205 7.93 -3.10 -8.32
CA VAL A 205 7.69 -4.54 -8.26
C VAL A 205 6.44 -4.80 -9.09
N HIS A 206 6.58 -5.66 -10.09
CA HIS A 206 5.47 -5.98 -10.98
C HIS A 206 5.38 -7.46 -11.26
N ILE A 207 4.19 -7.90 -11.65
CA ILE A 207 3.99 -9.28 -12.10
C ILE A 207 4.30 -9.32 -13.60
N ALA A 208 5.33 -10.07 -14.00
CA ALA A 208 5.71 -10.22 -15.39
C ALA A 208 4.61 -10.91 -16.19
N GLY A 209 4.43 -10.49 -17.45
CA GLY A 209 3.31 -10.93 -18.28
C GLY A 209 1.96 -10.32 -17.87
N ALA A 210 1.90 -9.53 -16.79
CA ALA A 210 0.66 -8.91 -16.35
C ALA A 210 0.22 -7.72 -17.22
N ALA A 211 1.14 -7.08 -17.95
CA ALA A 211 0.79 -6.15 -19.02
C ALA A 211 0.20 -6.86 -20.25
N ALA A 212 0.44 -8.18 -20.39
CA ALA A 212 -0.22 -9.04 -21.37
C ALA A 212 -1.48 -9.72 -20.80
N LEU A 213 -1.81 -9.48 -19.52
CA LEU A 213 -3.13 -9.76 -18.97
C LEU A 213 -4.10 -8.72 -19.52
N ASP A 214 -4.42 -8.86 -20.80
CA ASP A 214 -5.75 -8.49 -21.23
C ASP A 214 -6.70 -9.30 -20.33
N LEU A 215 -7.45 -8.61 -19.46
CA LEU A 215 -8.30 -9.27 -18.48
C LEU A 215 -9.37 -10.15 -19.17
N GLY A 216 -9.64 -9.91 -20.46
CA GLY A 216 -10.46 -10.76 -21.31
C GLY A 216 -9.97 -12.22 -21.36
N PRO A 217 -8.77 -12.51 -21.90
CA PRO A 217 -8.23 -13.86 -21.95
C PRO A 217 -7.88 -14.46 -20.57
N LEU A 218 -7.52 -13.68 -19.55
CA LEU A 218 -7.32 -14.25 -18.20
C LEU A 218 -8.65 -14.69 -17.57
N ALA A 219 -9.71 -13.90 -17.72
CA ALA A 219 -11.07 -14.28 -17.39
C ALA A 219 -11.66 -15.33 -18.36
N ALA A 220 -10.93 -15.71 -19.42
CA ALA A 220 -11.24 -16.89 -20.23
C ALA A 220 -10.35 -18.10 -19.90
N SER A 221 -9.29 -17.90 -19.10
CA SER A 221 -8.34 -18.97 -18.79
C SER A 221 -8.95 -19.95 -17.77
N PRO A 222 -8.98 -21.27 -18.05
CA PRO A 222 -9.50 -22.26 -17.12
C PRO A 222 -8.74 -22.26 -15.79
N GLY A 223 -7.45 -21.94 -15.79
CA GLY A 223 -6.62 -21.86 -14.58
C GLY A 223 -7.03 -20.76 -13.61
N PHE A 224 -7.35 -19.56 -14.12
CA PHE A 224 -7.89 -18.48 -13.29
C PHE A 224 -9.22 -18.90 -12.65
N TRP A 225 -10.14 -19.50 -13.42
CA TRP A 225 -11.39 -20.00 -12.87
C TRP A 225 -11.23 -21.18 -11.94
N LEU A 226 -10.27 -22.08 -12.17
CA LEU A 226 -9.97 -23.19 -11.27
C LEU A 226 -9.42 -22.69 -9.93
N LEU A 227 -8.54 -21.69 -9.95
CA LEU A 227 -7.98 -21.11 -8.73
C LEU A 227 -8.97 -20.15 -8.04
N ALA A 228 -9.76 -19.40 -8.80
CA ALA A 228 -10.88 -18.64 -8.28
C ALA A 228 -11.96 -19.56 -7.72
N ALA A 229 -12.24 -20.70 -8.36
CA ALA A 229 -13.14 -21.74 -7.85
C ALA A 229 -12.53 -22.44 -6.65
N ALA A 230 -11.22 -22.68 -6.59
CA ALA A 230 -10.55 -23.26 -5.43
C ALA A 230 -10.51 -22.28 -4.25
N GLY A 231 -10.24 -20.99 -4.50
CA GLY A 231 -10.32 -19.92 -3.51
C GLY A 231 -11.75 -19.67 -3.04
N THR A 232 -12.72 -19.71 -3.96
CA THR A 232 -14.15 -19.66 -3.66
C THR A 232 -14.57 -20.91 -2.91
N LEU A 233 -14.06 -22.10 -3.25
CA LEU A 233 -14.33 -23.34 -2.55
C LEU A 233 -13.72 -23.31 -1.15
N LEU A 234 -12.50 -22.80 -0.97
CA LEU A 234 -11.88 -22.56 0.33
C LEU A 234 -12.69 -21.56 1.15
N ALA A 235 -13.16 -20.47 0.52
CA ALA A 235 -14.05 -19.50 1.15
C ALA A 235 -15.41 -20.10 1.47
N LEU A 236 -15.98 -20.95 0.61
CA LEU A 236 -17.26 -21.64 0.79
C LEU A 236 -17.13 -22.74 1.84
N VAL A 237 -16.02 -23.46 1.91
CA VAL A 237 -15.71 -24.43 2.97
C VAL A 237 -15.51 -23.70 4.28
N ALA A 238 -14.84 -22.56 4.27
CA ALA A 238 -14.77 -21.68 5.44
C ALA A 238 -16.18 -21.20 5.84
N LEU A 239 -17.01 -20.73 4.89
CA LEU A 239 -18.39 -20.30 5.11
C LEU A 239 -19.31 -21.44 5.55
N TRP A 240 -19.10 -22.65 5.05
CA TRP A 240 -19.82 -23.86 5.47
C TRP A 240 -19.37 -24.32 6.85
N SER A 241 -18.13 -24.00 7.22
CA SER A 241 -17.62 -24.15 8.58
C SER A 241 -18.06 -23.03 9.54
N VAL A 242 -18.83 -22.04 9.06
CA VAL A 242 -19.52 -21.07 9.93
C VAL A 242 -20.59 -21.83 10.68
N ASP A 243 -20.27 -22.22 11.90
CA ASP A 243 -21.23 -22.84 12.79
C ASP A 243 -22.39 -21.88 13.10
N ARG A 244 -23.55 -22.44 13.49
CA ARG A 244 -24.72 -21.64 13.90
C ARG A 244 -24.37 -20.58 14.95
N ARG A 245 -23.36 -20.82 15.77
CA ARG A 245 -22.88 -19.90 16.82
C ARG A 245 -22.09 -18.73 16.27
N SER A 246 -21.38 -18.88 15.16
CA SER A 246 -20.71 -17.80 14.44
C SER A 246 -21.74 -16.88 13.80
N ILE A 247 -22.79 -17.45 13.19
CA ILE A 247 -23.97 -16.69 12.73
C ILE A 247 -24.62 -15.96 13.90
N GLU A 248 -24.82 -16.63 15.03
CA GLU A 248 -25.41 -16.02 16.23
C GLU A 248 -24.53 -14.90 16.78
N ARG A 249 -23.20 -15.06 16.75
CA ARG A 249 -22.25 -14.00 17.13
C ARG A 249 -22.37 -12.79 16.20
N LEU A 250 -22.39 -13.01 14.89
CA LEU A 250 -22.58 -11.95 13.88
C LEU A 250 -23.93 -11.24 14.08
N ARG A 251 -25.00 -11.98 14.38
CA ARG A 251 -26.32 -11.41 14.69
C ARG A 251 -26.33 -10.61 15.98
N ARG A 252 -25.56 -11.04 16.99
CA ARG A 252 -25.44 -10.34 18.27
C ARG A 252 -24.57 -9.09 18.14
N ARG A 253 -23.54 -9.13 17.29
CA ARG A 253 -22.52 -8.08 17.11
C ARG A 253 -22.27 -7.72 15.63
N PRO A 254 -23.28 -7.21 14.90
CA PRO A 254 -23.12 -6.89 13.47
C PRO A 254 -22.21 -5.67 13.24
N GLU A 255 -21.96 -4.86 14.25
CA GLU A 255 -21.31 -3.55 14.14
C GLU A 255 -19.85 -3.67 13.71
N LEU A 256 -19.12 -4.64 14.28
CA LEU A 256 -17.71 -4.86 13.94
C LEU A 256 -17.52 -5.42 12.51
N PRO A 257 -18.21 -6.50 12.09
CA PRO A 257 -18.17 -6.94 10.69
C PRO A 257 -18.61 -5.84 9.72
N ALA A 258 -19.66 -5.07 10.04
CA ALA A 258 -20.12 -3.98 9.21
C ALA A 258 -19.08 -2.85 9.09
N LEU A 259 -18.39 -2.51 10.20
CA LEU A 259 -17.30 -1.54 10.21
C LEU A 259 -16.15 -1.98 9.29
N VAL A 260 -15.70 -3.21 9.47
CA VAL A 260 -14.56 -3.75 8.72
C VAL A 260 -14.91 -3.92 7.24
N LEU A 261 -16.09 -4.47 6.94
CA LEU A 261 -16.58 -4.63 5.58
C LEU A 261 -16.82 -3.27 4.91
N GLY A 262 -17.43 -2.31 5.60
CA GLY A 262 -17.65 -0.97 5.06
C GLY A 262 -16.33 -0.26 4.74
N THR A 263 -15.32 -0.40 5.61
CA THR A 263 -13.98 0.14 5.38
C THR A 263 -13.30 -0.56 4.19
N LEU A 264 -13.37 -1.89 4.13
CA LEU A 264 -12.82 -2.68 3.03
C LEU A 264 -13.46 -2.30 1.69
N LEU A 265 -14.79 -2.24 1.62
CA LEU A 265 -15.52 -1.87 0.40
C LEU A 265 -15.25 -0.43 -0.01
N GLY A 266 -15.19 0.50 0.95
CA GLY A 266 -14.81 1.89 0.69
C GLY A 266 -13.40 2.00 0.10
N TYR A 267 -12.43 1.27 0.65
CA TYR A 267 -11.07 1.23 0.13
C TYR A 267 -10.99 0.59 -1.26
N VAL A 268 -11.65 -0.55 -1.47
CA VAL A 268 -11.69 -1.22 -2.78
C VAL A 268 -12.38 -0.30 -3.82
N ALA A 269 -13.43 0.43 -3.44
CA ALA A 269 -14.08 1.41 -4.31
C ALA A 269 -13.17 2.60 -4.62
N LEU A 270 -12.45 3.14 -3.63
CA LEU A 270 -11.46 4.21 -3.83
C LEU A 270 -10.42 3.79 -4.87
N VAL A 271 -9.89 2.58 -4.76
CA VAL A 271 -8.89 2.07 -5.71
C VAL A 271 -9.53 1.73 -7.06
N GLY A 272 -10.67 1.05 -7.05
CA GLY A 272 -11.45 0.64 -8.22
C GLY A 272 -11.96 1.77 -9.10
N VAL A 273 -12.39 2.87 -8.48
CA VAL A 273 -12.90 4.04 -9.20
C VAL A 273 -11.78 5.05 -9.42
N GLY A 274 -11.01 5.39 -8.38
CA GLY A 274 -10.04 6.49 -8.44
C GLY A 274 -8.72 6.14 -9.14
N ARG A 275 -8.30 4.87 -9.14
CA ARG A 275 -7.00 4.45 -9.70
C ARG A 275 -7.16 3.59 -10.95
N LEU A 276 -8.04 2.60 -10.88
CA LEU A 276 -8.28 1.65 -11.97
C LEU A 276 -8.91 2.29 -13.22
N VAL A 277 -9.80 3.27 -13.05
CA VAL A 277 -10.39 4.01 -14.19
C VAL A 277 -9.35 4.89 -14.89
N ALA A 278 -8.45 5.49 -14.11
CA ALA A 278 -7.47 6.44 -14.62
C ALA A 278 -6.26 5.79 -15.29
N ARG A 279 -5.88 4.56 -14.89
CA ARG A 279 -4.57 3.98 -15.21
C ARG A 279 -4.59 2.65 -15.95
N ASP A 280 -5.76 2.17 -16.39
CA ASP A 280 -5.98 0.81 -16.88
C ASP A 280 -5.89 -0.27 -15.78
N ALA A 281 -6.65 -1.35 -15.95
CA ALA A 281 -6.74 -2.40 -14.96
C ALA A 281 -5.50 -3.30 -14.92
N SER A 282 -4.91 -3.59 -16.08
CA SER A 282 -3.68 -4.37 -16.17
C SER A 282 -2.53 -3.68 -15.44
N LEU A 283 -2.34 -2.38 -15.69
CA LEU A 283 -1.28 -1.58 -15.07
C LEU A 283 -1.44 -1.52 -13.55
N MET A 284 -2.65 -1.25 -13.07
CA MET A 284 -2.90 -1.05 -11.65
C MET A 284 -2.77 -2.35 -10.86
N LEU A 285 -3.31 -3.46 -11.37
CA LEU A 285 -3.24 -4.76 -10.69
C LEU A 285 -1.84 -5.38 -10.75
N SER A 286 -1.03 -5.00 -11.74
CA SER A 286 0.32 -5.53 -11.93
C SER A 286 1.44 -4.70 -11.33
N GLN A 287 1.33 -3.37 -11.33
CA GLN A 287 2.41 -2.45 -10.95
C GLN A 287 2.14 -1.66 -9.67
N HIS A 288 0.96 -1.83 -9.07
CA HIS A 288 0.59 -1.18 -7.80
C HIS A 288 0.15 -2.22 -6.78
N LEU A 289 1.03 -3.19 -6.52
CA LEU A 289 0.76 -4.32 -5.62
C LEU A 289 0.53 -3.84 -4.18
N TYR A 290 1.15 -2.72 -3.80
CA TYR A 290 1.02 -2.11 -2.49
C TYR A 290 -0.43 -1.89 -2.00
N TYR A 291 -1.42 -1.73 -2.89
CA TYR A 291 -2.82 -1.61 -2.48
C TYR A 291 -3.39 -2.89 -1.83
N ALA A 292 -2.83 -4.06 -2.16
CA ALA A 292 -3.22 -5.32 -1.53
C ALA A 292 -2.92 -5.35 -0.02
N TYR A 293 -1.95 -4.56 0.45
CA TYR A 293 -1.50 -4.55 1.84
C TYR A 293 -2.61 -4.14 2.82
N MET A 294 -3.29 -3.03 2.54
CA MET A 294 -4.41 -2.56 3.37
C MET A 294 -5.62 -3.48 3.25
N PHE A 295 -5.94 -3.92 2.04
CA PHE A 295 -7.01 -4.88 1.80
C PHE A 295 -6.84 -6.12 2.66
N TRP A 296 -5.66 -6.73 2.64
CA TRP A 296 -5.40 -7.95 3.39
C TRP A 296 -5.39 -7.77 4.91
N ALA A 297 -5.01 -6.59 5.42
CA ALA A 297 -5.12 -6.29 6.85
C ALA A 297 -6.57 -6.35 7.31
N PHE A 298 -7.46 -5.62 6.62
CA PHE A 298 -8.89 -5.62 6.95
C PHE A 298 -9.57 -6.95 6.61
N PHE A 299 -9.15 -7.63 5.55
CA PHE A 299 -9.66 -8.96 5.22
C PHE A 299 -9.32 -9.98 6.31
N ALA A 300 -8.11 -9.96 6.86
CA ALA A 300 -7.74 -10.81 7.99
C ALA A 300 -8.62 -10.53 9.23
N VAL A 301 -8.88 -9.25 9.52
CA VAL A 301 -9.81 -8.86 10.60
C VAL A 301 -11.22 -9.38 10.31
N LEU A 302 -11.72 -9.24 9.08
CA LEU A 302 -13.05 -9.71 8.68
C LEU A 302 -13.19 -11.23 8.82
N VAL A 303 -12.21 -11.99 8.32
CA VAL A 303 -12.11 -13.44 8.49
C VAL A 303 -12.17 -13.78 9.98
N ARG A 304 -11.45 -13.07 10.83
CA ARG A 304 -11.46 -13.31 12.28
C ARG A 304 -12.80 -13.00 12.95
N CYS A 305 -13.51 -11.99 12.48
CA CYS A 305 -14.85 -11.64 12.95
C CYS A 305 -15.90 -12.71 12.58
N VAL A 306 -15.77 -13.31 11.40
CA VAL A 306 -16.75 -14.25 10.85
C VAL A 306 -16.51 -15.68 11.34
N PHE A 307 -15.26 -16.15 11.42
CA PHE A 307 -14.96 -17.56 11.66
C PHE A 307 -14.49 -17.85 13.10
N ARG A 308 -15.04 -18.91 13.71
CA ARG A 308 -14.60 -19.47 15.00
C ARG A 308 -13.81 -20.76 14.81
N PHE A 309 -12.48 -20.65 14.78
CA PHE A 309 -11.59 -21.80 14.57
C PHE A 309 -11.44 -22.75 15.78
N ARG A 310 -11.99 -22.39 16.95
CA ARG A 310 -11.87 -23.20 18.17
C ARG A 310 -12.62 -24.54 18.12
N ARG A 311 -13.56 -24.79 17.19
CA ARG A 311 -14.40 -26.01 17.19
C ARG A 311 -14.86 -26.47 15.79
N LEU A 312 -13.94 -26.62 14.83
CA LEU A 312 -14.27 -27.23 13.53
C LEU A 312 -14.69 -28.71 13.73
N PRO A 313 -15.89 -29.14 13.28
CA PRO A 313 -16.50 -30.44 13.60
C PRO A 313 -16.01 -31.63 12.76
N PHE A 314 -14.87 -31.55 12.08
CA PHE A 314 -14.38 -32.62 11.20
C PHE A 314 -13.61 -33.70 11.97
N ALA A 315 -13.67 -34.94 11.47
CA ALA A 315 -13.11 -36.14 12.06
C ALA A 315 -11.66 -35.94 12.56
N GLY A 316 -11.50 -35.90 13.90
CA GLY A 316 -10.24 -35.62 14.56
C GLY A 316 -9.88 -34.12 14.59
N PRO A 317 -10.14 -33.38 15.68
CA PRO A 317 -9.76 -31.96 15.79
C PRO A 317 -8.25 -31.71 15.66
N LEU A 318 -7.42 -32.75 15.80
CA LEU A 318 -5.98 -32.67 15.56
C LEU A 318 -5.64 -32.59 14.07
N THR A 319 -6.28 -33.37 13.20
CA THR A 319 -5.86 -33.54 11.80
C THR A 319 -6.12 -32.28 10.98
N CYS A 320 -7.33 -31.72 11.02
CA CYS A 320 -7.65 -30.50 10.25
C CYS A 320 -6.90 -29.26 10.75
N ARG A 321 -6.69 -29.14 12.07
CA ARG A 321 -5.87 -28.05 12.62
C ARG A 321 -4.44 -28.17 12.16
N THR A 322 -3.86 -29.36 12.26
CA THR A 322 -2.48 -29.62 11.79
C THR A 322 -2.34 -29.31 10.31
N VAL A 323 -3.28 -29.75 9.47
CA VAL A 323 -3.29 -29.42 8.04
C VAL A 323 -3.37 -27.91 7.82
N ALA A 324 -4.27 -27.19 8.50
CA ALA A 324 -4.36 -25.73 8.36
C ALA A 324 -3.08 -25.02 8.82
N VAL A 325 -2.49 -25.45 9.95
CA VAL A 325 -1.19 -24.95 10.44
C VAL A 325 -0.11 -25.17 9.40
N VAL A 326 0.00 -26.39 8.85
CA VAL A 326 1.00 -26.75 7.85
C VAL A 326 0.80 -25.95 6.57
N LEU A 327 -0.43 -25.83 6.06
CA LEU A 327 -0.74 -25.07 4.86
C LEU A 327 -0.42 -23.58 5.03
N VAL A 328 -0.86 -22.96 6.12
CA VAL A 328 -0.58 -21.54 6.37
C VAL A 328 0.91 -21.30 6.60
N SER A 329 1.60 -22.19 7.33
CA SER A 329 3.06 -22.09 7.51
C SER A 329 3.79 -22.25 6.18
N GLY A 330 3.37 -23.18 5.32
CA GLY A 330 3.89 -23.34 3.98
C GLY A 330 3.68 -22.08 3.13
N LEU A 331 2.50 -21.45 3.20
CA LEU A 331 2.23 -20.17 2.53
C LEU A 331 3.09 -19.02 3.06
N VAL A 332 3.29 -18.94 4.38
CA VAL A 332 4.18 -17.94 5.02
C VAL A 332 5.61 -18.11 4.52
N LEU A 333 6.13 -19.34 4.52
CA LEU A 333 7.48 -19.63 4.06
C LEU A 333 7.64 -19.35 2.56
N ALA A 334 6.67 -19.75 1.74
CA ALA A 334 6.70 -19.53 0.30
C ALA A 334 6.64 -18.04 -0.06
N ASN A 335 5.78 -17.27 0.62
CA ASN A 335 5.71 -15.82 0.45
C ASN A 335 6.98 -15.13 0.98
N GLY A 336 7.48 -15.52 2.15
CA GLY A 336 8.73 -14.98 2.71
C GLY A 336 9.95 -15.23 1.82
N TRP A 337 10.07 -16.43 1.26
CA TRP A 337 11.09 -16.76 0.26
C TRP A 337 10.97 -15.87 -0.98
N THR A 338 9.74 -15.65 -1.46
CA THR A 338 9.48 -14.78 -2.61
C THR A 338 9.89 -13.34 -2.32
N VAL A 339 9.52 -12.79 -1.14
CA VAL A 339 9.94 -11.46 -0.70
C VAL A 339 11.47 -11.36 -0.65
N GLN A 340 12.15 -12.36 -0.08
CA GLN A 340 13.61 -12.38 -0.02
C GLN A 340 14.23 -12.34 -1.42
N ARG A 341 13.78 -13.22 -2.33
CA ARG A 341 14.27 -13.26 -3.72
C ARG A 341 14.09 -11.92 -4.42
N VAL A 342 12.87 -11.37 -4.40
CA VAL A 342 12.57 -10.10 -5.10
C VAL A 342 13.35 -8.93 -4.48
N ASN A 343 13.54 -8.92 -3.15
CA ASN A 343 14.38 -7.89 -2.50
C ASN A 343 15.84 -7.97 -2.91
N LEU A 344 16.41 -9.17 -3.05
CA LEU A 344 17.78 -9.34 -3.56
C LEU A 344 17.89 -8.87 -5.01
N GLU A 345 16.94 -9.25 -5.86
CA GLU A 345 16.86 -8.78 -7.25
C GLU A 345 16.72 -7.26 -7.33
N LEU A 346 15.92 -6.66 -6.46
CA LEU A 346 15.74 -5.20 -6.39
C LEU A 346 17.01 -4.49 -5.89
N ALA A 347 17.68 -5.05 -4.89
CA ALA A 347 18.95 -4.52 -4.39
C ALA A 347 20.02 -4.52 -5.49
N ASP A 348 20.10 -5.60 -6.28
CA ASP A 348 21.02 -5.67 -7.41
C ASP A 348 20.64 -4.71 -8.54
N TYR A 349 19.34 -4.59 -8.86
CA TYR A 349 18.84 -3.63 -9.84
C TYR A 349 19.15 -2.18 -9.45
N CYS A 350 18.99 -1.82 -8.18
CA CYS A 350 19.22 -0.47 -7.66
C CYS A 350 20.70 -0.17 -7.36
N ARG A 351 21.59 -1.17 -7.31
CA ARG A 351 23.00 -0.98 -6.96
C ARG A 351 23.71 0.10 -7.80
N PRO A 352 23.60 0.12 -9.15
CA PRO A 352 24.25 1.15 -9.95
C PRO A 352 23.76 2.57 -9.63
N GLN A 353 22.49 2.75 -9.26
CA GLN A 353 21.93 4.05 -8.88
C GLN A 353 22.51 4.52 -7.53
N SER A 354 22.61 3.59 -6.57
CA SER A 354 23.22 3.85 -5.26
C SER A 354 24.70 4.22 -5.40
N ASP A 355 25.46 3.45 -6.19
CA ASP A 355 26.89 3.69 -6.41
C ASP A 355 27.13 5.05 -7.07
N LEU A 356 26.30 5.42 -8.06
CA LEU A 356 26.31 6.74 -8.68
C LEU A 356 26.01 7.86 -7.68
N ALA A 357 24.94 7.73 -6.90
CA ALA A 357 24.53 8.75 -5.93
C ALA A 357 25.63 8.99 -4.87
N LEU A 358 26.22 7.92 -4.33
CA LEU A 358 27.32 8.00 -3.37
C LEU A 358 28.58 8.58 -4.01
N SER A 359 28.92 8.16 -5.23
CA SER A 359 30.09 8.69 -5.95
C SER A 359 29.97 10.20 -6.21
N ILE A 360 28.80 10.67 -6.65
CA ILE A 360 28.55 12.10 -6.84
C ILE A 360 28.54 12.83 -5.51
N ALA A 361 27.90 12.28 -4.46
CA ALA A 361 27.87 12.91 -3.14
C ALA A 361 29.29 13.15 -2.60
N SER A 362 30.14 12.12 -2.61
CA SER A 362 31.54 12.23 -2.21
C SER A 362 32.34 13.17 -3.11
N PHE A 363 32.06 13.20 -4.42
CA PHE A 363 32.67 14.16 -5.34
C PHE A 363 32.30 15.61 -4.99
N VAL A 364 31.00 15.90 -4.83
CA VAL A 364 30.51 17.22 -4.45
C VAL A 364 31.08 17.65 -3.11
N GLU A 365 31.17 16.75 -2.13
CA GLU A 365 31.78 17.02 -0.84
C GLU A 365 33.25 17.43 -0.96
N ARG A 366 34.05 16.66 -1.71
CA ARG A 366 35.49 16.96 -1.94
C ARG A 366 35.73 18.28 -2.66
N HIS A 367 34.86 18.64 -3.61
CA HIS A 367 35.00 19.85 -4.42
C HIS A 367 34.12 21.01 -3.94
N SER A 368 33.45 20.88 -2.80
CA SER A 368 32.45 21.83 -2.29
C SER A 368 33.00 23.24 -2.07
N THR A 369 34.32 23.37 -1.88
CA THR A 369 35.01 24.66 -1.72
C THR A 369 35.27 25.39 -3.04
N GLU A 370 35.07 24.75 -4.19
CA GLU A 370 35.25 25.38 -5.50
C GLU A 370 34.04 26.26 -5.85
N PRO A 371 34.22 27.58 -6.06
CA PRO A 371 33.10 28.50 -6.27
C PRO A 371 32.35 28.27 -7.59
N ASP A 372 32.97 27.60 -8.55
CA ASP A 372 32.45 27.28 -9.87
C ASP A 372 32.23 25.77 -10.08
N LEU A 373 32.08 25.01 -8.98
CA LEU A 373 31.84 23.57 -9.06
C LEU A 373 30.64 23.27 -9.97
N SER A 374 30.92 22.54 -11.04
CA SER A 374 29.89 22.02 -11.92
C SER A 374 30.32 20.70 -12.56
N PHE A 375 29.37 19.79 -12.73
CA PHE A 375 29.65 18.51 -13.36
C PHE A 375 28.53 18.05 -14.30
N TYR A 376 28.86 17.09 -15.14
CA TYR A 376 27.93 16.37 -15.99
C TYR A 376 28.13 14.86 -15.83
N ALA A 377 27.03 14.13 -15.64
CA ALA A 377 27.00 12.68 -15.75
C ALA A 377 26.18 12.33 -17.00
N PRO A 378 26.74 11.63 -18.00
CA PRO A 378 25.98 11.22 -19.17
C PRO A 378 24.91 10.20 -18.80
N VAL A 379 23.82 10.15 -19.58
CA VAL A 379 22.72 9.17 -19.38
C VAL A 379 23.20 7.73 -19.61
N SER A 380 24.31 7.56 -20.35
CA SER A 380 24.97 6.26 -20.50
C SER A 380 25.77 5.83 -19.26
N TYR A 381 25.93 6.70 -18.25
CA TYR A 381 26.61 6.34 -17.02
C TYR A 381 25.77 5.31 -16.24
N PRO A 382 26.35 4.19 -15.75
CA PRO A 382 25.62 3.17 -15.00
C PRO A 382 24.79 3.76 -13.85
N GLY A 383 23.48 3.50 -13.84
CA GLY A 383 22.55 4.03 -12.83
C GLY A 383 21.98 5.41 -13.15
N ASN A 384 22.54 6.16 -14.10
CA ASN A 384 22.06 7.48 -14.48
C ASN A 384 20.95 7.41 -15.54
N HIS A 385 19.73 7.10 -15.10
CA HIS A 385 18.57 7.00 -15.96
C HIS A 385 17.81 8.33 -16.03
N LEU A 386 16.97 8.47 -17.04
CA LEU A 386 16.05 9.61 -17.16
C LEU A 386 14.83 9.39 -16.26
N SER A 387 14.48 10.39 -15.46
CA SER A 387 13.32 10.41 -14.59
C SER A 387 12.24 11.35 -15.16
N PRO A 388 11.13 10.82 -15.68
CA PRO A 388 10.07 11.64 -16.30
C PRO A 388 9.18 12.35 -15.28
N PHE A 389 9.36 12.09 -13.98
CA PHE A 389 8.42 12.50 -12.94
C PHE A 389 8.87 13.73 -12.13
N LEU A 390 10.10 14.21 -12.33
CA LEU A 390 10.54 15.44 -11.69
C LEU A 390 10.09 16.64 -12.52
N ARG A 391 9.41 17.59 -11.87
CA ARG A 391 9.04 18.89 -12.46
C ARG A 391 9.46 20.00 -11.52
N ARG A 392 10.11 21.04 -12.05
CA ARG A 392 10.41 22.26 -11.29
C ARG A 392 9.56 23.43 -11.78
N PRO A 393 9.20 24.37 -10.88
CA PRO A 393 8.59 25.62 -11.30
C PRO A 393 9.45 26.32 -12.37
N GLY A 394 8.83 26.72 -13.47
CA GLY A 394 9.49 27.43 -14.57
C GLY A 394 10.18 26.53 -15.61
N ASP A 395 10.42 25.25 -15.33
CA ASP A 395 10.97 24.34 -16.33
C ASP A 395 9.86 23.88 -17.32
N PRO A 396 10.17 23.66 -18.60
CA PRO A 396 9.20 23.17 -19.59
C PRO A 396 8.56 21.85 -19.15
N GLN A 397 7.28 21.63 -19.47
CA GLN A 397 6.58 20.39 -19.11
C GLN A 397 7.24 19.11 -19.66
N GLU A 398 7.97 19.25 -20.77
CA GLU A 398 8.66 18.16 -21.47
C GLU A 398 10.07 17.90 -20.94
N LYS A 399 10.57 18.70 -19.98
CA LYS A 399 11.92 18.51 -19.45
C LYS A 399 11.99 17.21 -18.65
N ILE A 400 12.89 16.33 -19.06
CA ILE A 400 13.19 15.07 -18.39
C ILE A 400 14.56 15.20 -17.75
N TYR A 401 14.62 15.00 -16.44
CA TYR A 401 15.88 15.11 -15.70
C TYR A 401 16.58 13.76 -15.69
N SER A 402 17.90 13.76 -15.76
CA SER A 402 18.65 12.56 -15.37
C SER A 402 18.61 12.37 -13.85
N TYR A 403 18.81 11.14 -13.37
CA TYR A 403 18.87 10.83 -11.94
C TYR A 403 19.92 11.68 -11.22
N ALA A 404 21.12 11.84 -11.79
CA ALA A 404 22.17 12.70 -11.27
C ALA A 404 21.75 14.19 -11.22
N GLU A 405 21.11 14.69 -12.28
CA GLU A 405 20.61 16.07 -12.34
C GLU A 405 19.51 16.32 -11.32
N ALA A 406 18.64 15.34 -11.08
CA ALA A 406 17.56 15.43 -10.10
C ALA A 406 18.11 15.64 -8.69
N LEU A 407 19.13 14.86 -8.30
CA LEU A 407 19.73 14.86 -6.98
C LEU A 407 20.67 16.05 -6.73
N PHE A 408 21.44 16.46 -7.74
CA PHE A 408 22.54 17.43 -7.58
C PHE A 408 22.41 18.64 -8.49
N LEU A 409 21.18 19.08 -8.76
CA LEU A 409 20.89 20.20 -9.67
C LEU A 409 21.79 21.44 -9.50
N PRO A 410 22.08 21.93 -8.28
CA PRO A 410 22.88 23.14 -8.13
C PRO A 410 24.22 23.05 -8.87
N TYR A 411 24.81 21.85 -8.91
CA TYR A 411 26.10 21.54 -9.50
C TYR A 411 26.00 20.91 -10.90
N PHE A 412 24.83 20.45 -11.34
CA PHE A 412 24.69 19.76 -12.63
C PHE A 412 24.62 20.76 -13.79
N ARG A 413 25.51 20.64 -14.80
CA ARG A 413 25.55 21.48 -16.00
C ARG A 413 25.84 20.65 -17.24
N ILE A 414 24.97 20.70 -18.25
CA ILE A 414 25.19 19.97 -19.51
C ILE A 414 26.10 20.77 -20.46
N ASP A 415 25.88 22.08 -20.57
CA ASP A 415 26.50 22.87 -21.64
C ASP A 415 27.97 23.21 -21.39
N ARG A 416 28.34 23.42 -20.13
CA ARG A 416 29.70 23.81 -19.70
C ARG A 416 30.06 23.22 -18.33
N PRO A 417 30.09 21.87 -18.20
CA PRO A 417 30.55 21.26 -16.96
C PRO A 417 32.05 21.47 -16.79
N LYS A 418 32.48 21.80 -15.57
CA LYS A 418 33.90 21.78 -15.19
C LYS A 418 34.44 20.34 -15.13
N TYR A 419 33.61 19.39 -14.69
CA TYR A 419 33.94 17.97 -14.59
C TYR A 419 32.95 17.08 -15.36
N VAL A 420 33.44 16.07 -16.06
CA VAL A 420 32.58 15.05 -16.67
C VAL A 420 32.86 13.70 -16.02
N LEU A 421 31.81 13.07 -15.49
CA LEU A 421 31.89 11.75 -14.88
C LEU A 421 31.80 10.68 -15.98
N LEU A 422 32.91 9.97 -16.22
CA LEU A 422 32.96 8.83 -17.13
C LEU A 422 32.94 7.52 -16.34
N SER A 423 32.41 6.45 -16.94
CA SER A 423 32.24 5.15 -16.28
C SER A 423 33.55 4.65 -15.66
N GLY A 424 33.55 4.45 -14.34
CA GLY A 424 34.59 3.67 -13.63
C GLY A 424 35.89 4.37 -13.21
N HIS A 425 35.82 5.54 -12.56
CA HIS A 425 36.94 6.21 -11.83
C HIS A 425 37.80 7.28 -12.55
N LEU A 426 37.36 7.90 -13.65
CA LEU A 426 38.05 9.09 -14.16
C LEU A 426 37.18 10.35 -14.08
N GLU A 427 37.56 11.24 -13.16
CA GLU A 427 37.27 12.66 -13.22
C GLU A 427 38.09 13.25 -14.38
N LEU A 428 37.44 13.60 -15.49
CA LEU A 428 38.09 14.46 -16.49
C LEU A 428 37.79 15.91 -16.13
N VAL A 429 38.84 16.66 -15.77
CA VAL A 429 38.77 18.12 -15.73
C VAL A 429 38.64 18.61 -17.17
N CYS A 430 37.48 19.15 -17.51
CA CYS A 430 37.28 19.81 -18.79
C CYS A 430 38.12 21.10 -18.80
N ARG A 431 39.30 21.06 -19.42
CA ARG A 431 40.01 22.29 -19.79
C ARG A 431 39.14 23.09 -20.77
N PRO A 432 39.19 24.44 -20.76
CA PRO A 432 38.27 25.32 -21.51
C PRO A 432 38.22 25.16 -23.03
N ASN A 433 38.96 24.21 -23.62
CA ASN A 433 39.02 23.94 -25.06
C ASN A 433 38.41 22.60 -25.49
N TRP A 434 37.71 21.87 -24.61
CA TRP A 434 36.91 20.70 -25.01
C TRP A 434 35.69 21.16 -25.80
N ARG A 435 35.81 21.21 -27.13
CA ARG A 435 34.64 21.29 -28.03
C ARG A 435 34.02 19.91 -28.12
N PHE A 436 32.77 19.79 -27.66
CA PHE A 436 31.93 18.63 -27.96
C PHE A 436 31.83 18.50 -29.49
N VAL A 437 32.58 17.57 -30.08
CA VAL A 437 32.39 17.20 -31.48
C VAL A 437 31.13 16.34 -31.48
N ALA A 438 29.99 16.96 -31.82
CA ALA A 438 28.74 16.24 -31.97
C ALA A 438 28.97 15.01 -32.86
N PRO A 439 28.49 13.81 -32.46
CA PRO A 439 28.64 12.63 -33.29
C PRO A 439 27.98 12.93 -34.64
N ARG A 440 28.79 12.95 -35.71
CA ARG A 440 28.27 13.04 -37.08
C ARG A 440 27.27 11.92 -37.25
N ARG A 441 25.98 12.26 -37.36
CA ARG A 441 24.94 11.34 -37.83
C ARG A 441 25.45 10.78 -39.15
N ARG A 442 25.85 9.50 -39.18
CA ARG A 442 26.05 8.78 -40.43
C ARG A 442 24.65 8.68 -41.06
N ARG A 443 24.47 9.41 -42.16
CA ARG A 443 23.32 9.26 -43.05
C ARG A 443 23.42 7.94 -43.79
#